data_AF-A0A562T936-F1
#
_entry.id   AF-A0A562T936-F1
#
_cell.length_a   1.000
_cell.length_b   1.000
_cell.length_c   1.000
_cell.angle_alpha   90.00
_cell.angle_beta   90.00
_cell.angle_gamma   90.00
#
_symmetry.space_group_name_H-M   'P 1'
#
loop_
_entity.id
_entity.type
_entity.pdbx_description
1 polymer ?
#
loop_
_entity_poly.entity_id
_entity_poly.type
_entity_poly.pdbx_seq_one_letter_code
_entity_poly.pdbx_strand_id
1 'polypeptide(L)'
;MSTQAAQRKTPAPKTGADKAVSAEPVRTEDTAKTEGGPALSLAGLHFFIADISRKTILWHESASQSFHSEIKDLQQAPSAEALRLLTPEDRKNILRLVQGAIKDGKAGPYDVGGGPDHRIPGIPLMAYRYEMPDGRLLAICFPSLGEGDANPGNVVLGLAPILQHFVANSNRVVLLVDNFGYVRFASEAFVQHFRISDARLILGRNIAHVQNRVGRTLVSLTIAALTRRASATGRTRFLLPSSESVELSYDAMYFRIGGNVGGVLFSAGQIGGDVDFSKVFDLCSSAMVVVNTNTRMIVAANKSAMKAYGLTPEIMDVKPITETLLHPRSYSNLLDSAKQGSEVPMSVVVNALNGQSKKKRLKASLIDTTKVPKLVLEARA
;
A
#
# COMPACT_ATOMS: atom_id res chain seq x y z
N MET A 1 10.83 30.05 -68.69
CA MET A 1 9.76 29.04 -68.77
C MET A 1 9.06 29.03 -67.41
N SER A 2 8.11 29.94 -67.22
CA SER A 2 6.66 29.73 -67.39
C SER A 2 6.07 29.03 -66.15
N THR A 3 5.68 29.78 -65.11
CA THR A 3 4.29 30.14 -64.77
C THR A 3 3.27 29.01 -64.91
N GLN A 4 2.65 28.59 -63.79
CA GLN A 4 1.24 28.89 -63.53
C GLN A 4 0.82 28.51 -62.09
N ALA A 5 0.23 29.50 -61.42
CA ALA A 5 -0.73 29.35 -60.34
C ALA A 5 -2.14 29.33 -60.94
N ALA A 6 -3.09 28.61 -60.32
CA ALA A 6 -4.54 28.86 -60.35
C ALA A 6 -5.28 27.73 -59.59
N GLN A 7 -6.38 27.91 -58.86
CA GLN A 7 -7.20 29.09 -58.58
C GLN A 7 -8.15 28.73 -57.41
N ARG A 8 -8.48 29.75 -56.62
CA ARG A 8 -9.57 29.79 -55.63
C ARG A 8 -10.95 29.60 -56.30
N LYS A 9 -11.95 29.13 -55.54
CA LYS A 9 -13.19 29.89 -55.25
C LYS A 9 -14.08 29.21 -54.19
N THR A 10 -14.37 29.98 -53.15
CA THR A 10 -15.47 29.83 -52.18
C THR A 10 -16.83 29.96 -52.89
N PRO A 11 -17.93 29.48 -52.29
CA PRO A 11 -18.79 30.42 -51.56
C PRO A 11 -19.46 29.86 -50.28
N ALA A 12 -19.69 30.76 -49.33
CA ALA A 12 -20.72 30.67 -48.29
C ALA A 12 -21.76 31.78 -48.59
N PRO A 13 -22.87 31.95 -47.83
CA PRO A 13 -23.67 31.04 -47.01
C PRO A 13 -25.18 31.12 -47.38
N LYS A 14 -26.01 30.20 -46.88
CA LYS A 14 -27.45 30.47 -46.64
C LYS A 14 -27.88 29.93 -45.28
N THR A 15 -28.58 30.81 -44.58
CA THR A 15 -29.13 30.80 -43.23
C THR A 15 -30.43 29.99 -43.12
N GLY A 16 -30.77 29.57 -41.89
CA GLY A 16 -32.08 29.03 -41.48
C GLY A 16 -31.92 27.75 -40.63
N ALA A 17 -31.63 27.86 -39.33
CA ALA A 17 -32.61 27.94 -38.24
C ALA A 17 -33.53 26.70 -38.16
N ASP A 18 -33.20 25.73 -37.29
CA ASP A 18 -34.17 25.21 -36.32
C ASP A 18 -33.53 24.38 -35.21
N LYS A 19 -34.19 24.45 -34.05
CA LYS A 19 -33.76 24.09 -32.68
C LYS A 19 -33.26 22.64 -32.52
N ALA A 20 -32.06 22.49 -31.96
CA ALA A 20 -31.65 21.24 -31.29
C ALA A 20 -31.69 21.47 -29.77
N VAL A 21 -32.69 20.86 -29.15
CA VAL A 21 -32.81 20.70 -27.70
C VAL A 21 -31.66 19.80 -27.22
N SER A 22 -31.02 20.25 -26.14
CA SER A 22 -30.07 19.51 -25.32
C SER A 22 -30.62 18.13 -24.96
N ALA A 23 -29.99 17.07 -25.46
CA ALA A 23 -30.09 15.74 -24.87
C ALA A 23 -28.65 15.28 -24.57
N GLU A 24 -28.32 15.28 -23.28
CA GLU A 24 -27.13 14.64 -22.77
C GLU A 24 -27.07 13.19 -23.27
N PRO A 25 -25.95 12.71 -23.84
CA PRO A 25 -25.74 11.28 -23.90
C PRO A 25 -25.55 10.83 -22.46
N VAL A 26 -26.58 10.16 -21.93
CA VAL A 26 -26.48 9.34 -20.72
C VAL A 26 -25.19 8.55 -20.84
N ARG A 27 -24.20 8.94 -20.02
CA ARG A 27 -23.04 8.12 -19.75
C ARG A 27 -23.61 6.84 -19.15
N THR A 28 -23.74 5.81 -19.96
CA THR A 28 -23.68 4.44 -19.46
C THR A 28 -22.34 4.35 -18.74
N GLU A 29 -22.43 4.48 -17.42
CA GLU A 29 -21.46 3.90 -16.51
C GLU A 29 -21.31 2.45 -16.96
N ASP A 30 -20.23 2.15 -17.68
CA ASP A 30 -19.68 0.80 -17.69
C ASP A 30 -19.14 0.54 -16.29
N THR A 31 -20.06 0.40 -15.33
CA THR A 31 -19.88 -0.51 -14.21
C THR A 31 -19.47 -1.82 -14.85
N ALA A 32 -18.20 -2.16 -14.75
CA ALA A 32 -17.72 -3.50 -15.05
C ALA A 32 -18.57 -4.46 -14.20
N LYS A 33 -19.59 -5.03 -14.83
CA LYS A 33 -20.39 -6.11 -14.29
C LYS A 33 -19.43 -7.23 -13.93
N THR A 34 -19.16 -7.38 -12.64
CA THR A 34 -18.68 -8.63 -12.06
C THR A 34 -19.82 -9.65 -12.13
N GLU A 35 -20.28 -10.00 -13.34
CA GLU A 35 -21.27 -11.05 -13.54
C GLU A 35 -20.57 -12.41 -13.39
N GLY A 36 -20.63 -12.94 -12.18
CA GLY A 36 -20.28 -14.32 -11.88
C GLY A 36 -20.22 -14.53 -10.38
N GLY A 37 -20.87 -15.58 -9.88
CA GLY A 37 -20.86 -15.99 -8.48
C GLY A 37 -19.44 -16.28 -7.92
N PRO A 38 -19.36 -16.74 -6.66
CA PRO A 38 -18.07 -16.97 -6.02
C PRO A 38 -17.24 -17.99 -6.80
N ALA A 39 -15.92 -17.77 -6.86
CA ALA A 39 -14.98 -18.60 -7.59
C ALA A 39 -13.85 -19.04 -6.66
N LEU A 40 -13.47 -20.32 -6.76
CA LEU A 40 -12.46 -20.96 -5.95
C LEU A 40 -11.07 -20.36 -6.23
N SER A 41 -10.40 -19.95 -5.16
CA SER A 41 -8.97 -19.60 -5.18
C SER A 41 -8.13 -20.75 -4.61
N LEU A 42 -7.00 -21.03 -5.25
CA LEU A 42 -6.01 -21.97 -4.72
C LEU A 42 -5.16 -21.35 -3.60
N ALA A 43 -5.06 -20.01 -3.56
CA ALA A 43 -4.31 -19.31 -2.53
C ALA A 43 -5.04 -19.42 -1.18
N GLY A 44 -4.41 -20.08 -0.22
CA GLY A 44 -4.98 -20.28 1.12
C GLY A 44 -6.04 -21.39 1.20
N LEU A 45 -6.21 -22.19 0.15
CA LEU A 45 -7.18 -23.29 0.16
C LEU A 45 -6.88 -24.31 1.28
N HIS A 46 -7.78 -24.45 2.25
CA HIS A 46 -7.68 -25.48 3.29
C HIS A 46 -8.29 -26.80 2.82
N PHE A 47 -9.50 -26.73 2.26
CA PHE A 47 -10.18 -27.86 1.66
C PHE A 47 -11.31 -27.34 0.75
N PHE A 48 -11.79 -28.21 -0.15
CA PHE A 48 -13.06 -28.04 -0.82
C PHE A 48 -13.78 -29.39 -0.94
N ILE A 49 -15.09 -29.34 -1.09
CA ILE A 49 -15.95 -30.50 -1.26
C ILE A 49 -16.62 -30.38 -2.63
N ALA A 50 -16.46 -31.41 -3.46
CA ALA A 50 -17.15 -31.53 -4.73
C ALA A 50 -18.34 -32.49 -4.59
N ASP A 51 -19.56 -31.96 -4.76
CA ASP A 51 -20.78 -32.76 -4.90
C ASP A 51 -21.00 -33.05 -6.39
N ILE A 52 -20.76 -34.30 -6.79
CA ILE A 52 -20.92 -34.73 -8.18
C ILE A 52 -22.39 -34.74 -8.60
N SER A 53 -23.28 -35.18 -7.71
CA SER A 53 -24.71 -35.28 -7.99
C SER A 53 -25.30 -33.91 -8.30
N ARG A 54 -24.88 -32.88 -7.56
CA ARG A 54 -25.35 -31.50 -7.74
C ARG A 54 -24.47 -30.66 -8.67
N LYS A 55 -23.29 -31.17 -9.07
CA LYS A 55 -22.27 -30.42 -9.82
C LYS A 55 -21.93 -29.09 -9.16
N THR A 56 -21.76 -29.11 -7.84
CA THR A 56 -21.41 -27.94 -7.04
C THR A 56 -20.10 -28.16 -6.29
N ILE A 57 -19.36 -27.09 -6.10
CA ILE A 57 -18.19 -27.07 -5.22
C ILE A 57 -18.50 -26.17 -4.03
N LEU A 58 -18.16 -26.67 -2.85
CA LEU A 58 -18.24 -25.99 -1.57
C LEU A 58 -16.82 -25.81 -1.04
N TRP A 59 -16.45 -24.63 -0.58
CA TRP A 59 -15.14 -24.38 0.01
C TRP A 59 -15.25 -23.36 1.11
N HIS A 60 -14.28 -23.34 2.01
CA HIS A 60 -14.22 -22.35 3.07
C HIS A 60 -13.13 -21.33 2.75
N GLU A 61 -13.50 -20.05 2.72
CA GLU A 61 -12.54 -18.94 2.67
C GLU A 61 -12.36 -18.40 4.09
N SER A 62 -11.13 -18.39 4.60
CA SER A 62 -10.88 -17.65 5.84
C SER A 62 -10.86 -16.17 5.52
N ALA A 63 -11.42 -15.32 6.39
CA ALA A 63 -11.41 -13.86 6.25
C ALA A 63 -10.01 -13.26 6.00
N SER A 64 -8.95 -14.00 6.33
CA SER A 64 -7.55 -13.68 6.05
C SER A 64 -7.11 -13.88 4.60
N GLN A 65 -7.98 -14.35 3.70
CA GLN A 65 -7.64 -14.76 2.33
C GLN A 65 -8.40 -13.99 1.23
N SER A 66 -9.39 -13.16 1.59
CA SER A 66 -10.13 -12.35 0.64
C SER A 66 -9.49 -10.95 0.50
N PHE A 67 -9.30 -10.49 -0.74
CA PHE A 67 -8.69 -9.18 -1.06
C PHE A 67 -9.52 -7.97 -0.58
N HIS A 68 -10.74 -8.19 -0.10
CA HIS A 68 -11.68 -7.13 0.29
C HIS A 68 -12.02 -7.15 1.78
N SER A 69 -11.34 -7.98 2.58
CA SER A 69 -11.55 -8.09 4.03
C SER A 69 -12.99 -8.44 4.42
N GLU A 70 -13.81 -8.94 3.49
CA GLU A 70 -15.14 -9.46 3.76
C GLU A 70 -15.01 -10.89 4.29
N ILE A 71 -15.64 -11.18 5.44
CA ILE A 71 -15.76 -12.52 5.99
C ILE A 71 -16.71 -13.30 5.07
N LYS A 72 -16.14 -13.97 4.08
CA LYS A 72 -16.84 -14.95 3.26
C LYS A 72 -16.54 -16.30 3.88
N ASP A 73 -17.41 -16.75 4.78
CA ASP A 73 -17.36 -18.10 5.36
C ASP A 73 -17.57 -19.15 4.23
N LEU A 74 -18.16 -20.31 4.53
CA LEU A 74 -18.49 -21.35 3.55
C LEU A 74 -19.15 -20.81 2.25
N GLN A 75 -18.44 -20.92 1.14
CA GLN A 75 -18.87 -20.53 -0.21
C GLN A 75 -19.33 -21.75 -1.00
N GLN A 76 -20.35 -21.57 -1.84
CA GLN A 76 -20.84 -22.61 -2.77
C GLN A 76 -21.09 -22.02 -4.15
N ALA A 77 -20.65 -22.72 -5.19
CA ALA A 77 -20.98 -22.39 -6.58
C ALA A 77 -21.08 -23.65 -7.45
N PRO A 78 -21.78 -23.59 -8.60
CA PRO A 78 -21.70 -24.62 -9.63
C PRO A 78 -20.24 -24.87 -10.02
N SER A 79 -19.84 -26.13 -10.27
CA SER A 79 -18.43 -26.48 -10.52
C SER A 79 -17.80 -25.69 -11.67
N ALA A 80 -18.58 -25.37 -12.71
CA ALA A 80 -18.12 -24.57 -13.84
C ALA A 80 -17.82 -23.11 -13.44
N GLU A 81 -18.62 -22.53 -12.55
CA GLU A 81 -18.45 -21.17 -12.04
C GLU A 81 -17.34 -21.11 -10.98
N ALA A 82 -17.32 -22.08 -10.06
CA ALA A 82 -16.31 -22.19 -9.03
C ALA A 82 -14.90 -22.25 -9.63
N LEU A 83 -14.69 -23.01 -10.70
CA LEU A 83 -13.36 -23.22 -11.29
C LEU A 83 -13.02 -22.21 -12.41
N ARG A 84 -13.86 -21.19 -12.66
CA ARG A 84 -13.75 -20.31 -13.84
C ARG A 84 -12.46 -19.50 -13.91
N LEU A 85 -11.89 -19.15 -12.76
CA LEU A 85 -10.68 -18.33 -12.64
C LEU A 85 -9.38 -19.15 -12.68
N LEU A 86 -9.47 -20.48 -12.67
CA LEU A 86 -8.31 -21.36 -12.72
C LEU A 86 -7.82 -21.58 -14.15
N THR A 87 -6.56 -21.98 -14.30
CA THR A 87 -6.02 -22.32 -15.63
C THR A 87 -6.75 -23.56 -16.19
N PRO A 88 -6.79 -23.75 -17.52
CA PRO A 88 -7.39 -24.95 -18.11
C PRO A 88 -6.75 -26.26 -17.61
N GLU A 89 -5.45 -26.23 -17.33
CA GLU A 89 -4.71 -27.37 -16.79
C GLU A 89 -5.11 -27.66 -15.33
N ASP A 90 -5.18 -26.64 -14.48
CA ASP A 90 -5.62 -26.80 -13.09
C ASP A 90 -7.06 -27.32 -13.02
N ARG A 91 -7.94 -26.79 -13.88
CA ARG A 91 -9.31 -27.29 -14.01
C ARG A 91 -9.34 -28.78 -14.35
N LYS A 92 -8.52 -29.20 -15.32
CA LYS A 92 -8.41 -30.61 -15.72
C LYS A 92 -7.87 -31.47 -14.57
N ASN A 93 -6.84 -31.01 -13.86
CA ASN A 93 -6.24 -31.75 -12.76
C ASN A 93 -7.21 -31.90 -11.58
N ILE A 94 -7.94 -30.84 -11.22
CA ILE A 94 -8.97 -30.88 -10.17
C ILE A 94 -10.11 -31.83 -10.56
N LEU A 95 -10.61 -31.77 -11.80
CA LEU A 95 -11.67 -32.67 -12.25
C LEU A 95 -11.20 -34.13 -12.28
N ARG A 96 -9.96 -34.39 -12.71
CA ARG A 96 -9.35 -35.72 -12.69
C ARG A 96 -9.20 -36.25 -11.25
N LEU A 97 -8.80 -35.38 -10.32
CA LEU A 97 -8.70 -35.72 -8.89
C LEU A 97 -10.06 -36.14 -8.33
N VAL A 98 -11.10 -35.33 -8.56
CA VAL A 98 -12.47 -35.60 -8.09
C VAL A 98 -13.01 -36.90 -8.69
N GLN A 99 -12.85 -37.10 -10.00
CA GLN A 99 -13.30 -38.33 -10.67
C GLN A 99 -12.56 -39.57 -10.16
N GLY A 100 -11.25 -39.48 -9.97
CA GLY A 100 -10.44 -40.57 -9.43
C GLY A 100 -10.89 -40.97 -8.03
N ALA A 101 -11.13 -40.00 -7.15
CA ALA A 101 -11.59 -40.27 -5.79
C ALA A 101 -12.94 -40.98 -5.80
N ILE A 102 -13.86 -40.55 -6.66
CA ILE A 102 -15.22 -41.13 -6.71
C ILE A 102 -15.20 -42.57 -7.24
N LYS A 103 -14.33 -42.85 -8.21
CA LYS A 103 -14.18 -44.20 -8.78
C LYS A 103 -13.45 -45.14 -7.83
N ASP A 104 -12.30 -44.72 -7.31
CA ASP A 104 -11.33 -45.60 -6.63
C ASP A 104 -11.32 -45.42 -5.11
N GLY A 105 -12.19 -44.56 -4.56
CA GLY A 105 -12.28 -44.23 -3.13
C GLY A 105 -11.28 -43.17 -2.66
N LYS A 106 -10.14 -43.01 -3.37
CA LYS A 106 -9.15 -41.95 -3.15
C LYS A 106 -8.45 -41.55 -4.45
N ALA A 107 -7.89 -40.34 -4.51
CA ALA A 107 -7.03 -39.90 -5.60
C ALA A 107 -5.99 -38.86 -5.15
N GLY A 108 -4.93 -38.71 -5.93
CA GLY A 108 -3.81 -37.80 -5.68
C GLY A 108 -2.56 -38.49 -5.11
N PRO A 109 -1.49 -37.73 -4.81
CA PRO A 109 -1.41 -36.27 -4.93
C PRO A 109 -1.32 -35.81 -6.40
N TYR A 110 -2.13 -34.82 -6.79
CA TYR A 110 -2.03 -34.12 -8.08
C TYR A 110 -1.70 -32.65 -7.86
N ASP A 111 -0.73 -32.13 -8.60
CA ASP A 111 -0.33 -30.74 -8.51
C ASP A 111 -1.30 -29.80 -9.24
N VAL A 112 -1.66 -28.70 -8.56
CA VAL A 112 -2.47 -27.61 -9.11
C VAL A 112 -1.84 -26.26 -8.78
N GLY A 113 -2.00 -25.27 -9.65
CA GLY A 113 -1.40 -23.93 -9.52
C GLY A 113 0.08 -23.87 -9.91
N GLY A 114 0.68 -25.00 -10.30
CA GLY A 114 2.00 -25.08 -10.94
C GLY A 114 1.81 -25.43 -12.42
N GLY A 115 2.06 -24.47 -13.32
CA GLY A 115 1.96 -24.70 -14.76
C GLY A 115 3.31 -25.13 -15.37
N PRO A 116 3.32 -25.70 -16.59
CA PRO A 116 4.54 -26.01 -17.34
C PRO A 116 5.42 -24.77 -17.58
N ASP A 117 4.79 -23.59 -17.65
CA ASP A 117 5.46 -22.29 -17.76
C ASP A 117 5.81 -21.65 -16.41
N HIS A 118 5.31 -22.18 -15.30
CA HIS A 118 5.53 -21.66 -13.96
C HIS A 118 6.31 -22.71 -13.18
N ARG A 119 7.64 -22.57 -13.13
CA ARG A 119 8.58 -23.47 -12.41
C ARG A 119 8.40 -23.46 -10.87
N ILE A 120 7.21 -23.10 -10.39
CA ILE A 120 6.77 -23.15 -9.01
C ILE A 120 6.13 -24.54 -8.82
N PRO A 121 6.58 -25.34 -7.83
CA PRO A 121 5.87 -26.57 -7.50
C PRO A 121 4.42 -26.21 -7.13
N GLY A 122 3.46 -26.87 -7.77
CA GLY A 122 2.05 -26.69 -7.48
C GLY A 122 1.70 -27.10 -6.04
N ILE A 123 0.46 -26.84 -5.64
CA ILE A 123 -0.09 -27.36 -4.41
C ILE A 123 -0.50 -28.81 -4.69
N PRO A 124 0.12 -29.82 -4.05
CA PRO A 124 -0.30 -31.19 -4.23
C PRO A 124 -1.66 -31.37 -3.53
N LEU A 125 -2.69 -31.80 -4.26
CA LEU A 125 -4.01 -32.08 -3.71
C LEU A 125 -4.27 -33.58 -3.65
N MET A 126 -4.85 -34.03 -2.53
CA MET A 126 -5.45 -35.36 -2.39
C MET A 126 -6.96 -35.23 -2.23
N ALA A 127 -7.67 -36.31 -2.57
CA ALA A 127 -9.10 -36.39 -2.44
C ALA A 127 -9.55 -37.76 -1.97
N TYR A 128 -10.57 -37.78 -1.12
CA TYR A 128 -11.23 -39.00 -0.63
C TYR A 128 -12.72 -38.97 -0.96
N ARG A 129 -13.26 -40.13 -1.30
CA ARG A 129 -14.71 -40.31 -1.47
C ARG A 129 -15.37 -40.39 -0.11
N TYR A 130 -16.46 -39.66 0.04
CA TYR A 130 -17.36 -39.75 1.17
C TYR A 130 -18.77 -40.08 0.67
N GLU A 131 -19.36 -41.12 1.22
CA GLU A 131 -20.72 -41.54 0.89
C GLU A 131 -21.67 -41.04 1.98
N MET A 132 -22.66 -40.25 1.57
CA MET A 132 -23.67 -39.71 2.45
C MET A 132 -24.75 -40.75 2.73
N PRO A 133 -25.50 -40.65 3.85
CA PRO A 133 -26.57 -41.59 4.19
C PRO A 133 -27.69 -41.71 3.14
N ASP A 134 -27.82 -40.71 2.27
CA ASP A 134 -28.78 -40.67 1.16
C ASP A 134 -28.21 -41.26 -0.15
N GLY A 135 -27.04 -41.90 -0.11
CA GLY A 135 -26.37 -42.52 -1.26
C GLY A 135 -25.64 -41.54 -2.17
N ARG A 136 -25.59 -40.24 -1.83
CA ARG A 136 -24.80 -39.27 -2.59
C ARG A 136 -23.32 -39.43 -2.34
N LEU A 137 -22.53 -39.27 -3.40
CA LEU A 137 -21.07 -39.35 -3.34
C LEU A 137 -20.47 -37.95 -3.41
N LEU A 138 -19.66 -37.63 -2.41
CA LEU A 138 -18.87 -36.41 -2.32
C LEU A 138 -17.39 -36.74 -2.47
N ALA A 139 -16.63 -35.84 -3.07
CA ALA A 139 -15.17 -35.87 -3.00
C ALA A 139 -14.71 -34.75 -2.07
N ILE A 140 -14.04 -35.10 -0.97
CA ILE A 140 -13.41 -34.13 -0.07
C ILE A 140 -11.96 -34.00 -0.51
N CYS A 141 -11.60 -32.81 -0.96
CA CYS A 141 -10.29 -32.49 -1.50
C CYS A 141 -9.54 -31.54 -0.57
N PHE A 142 -8.28 -31.82 -0.30
CA PHE A 142 -7.45 -31.00 0.57
C PHE A 142 -5.98 -31.07 0.13
N PRO A 143 -5.16 -30.05 0.46
CA PRO A 143 -3.73 -30.11 0.26
C PRO A 143 -3.12 -31.33 0.94
N SER A 144 -2.42 -32.13 0.15
CA SER A 144 -1.67 -33.29 0.60
C SER A 144 -0.42 -32.83 1.33
N LEU A 145 -0.52 -32.81 2.65
CA LEU A 145 0.63 -32.74 3.54
C LEU A 145 1.30 -34.12 3.42
N GLY A 146 2.36 -34.23 2.61
CA GLY A 146 3.14 -35.48 2.55
C GLY A 146 3.53 -35.95 3.96
N GLU A 147 3.81 -37.23 4.13
CA GLU A 147 4.09 -37.86 5.44
C GLU A 147 5.36 -37.34 6.17
N GLY A 148 6.01 -36.28 5.67
CA GLY A 148 7.22 -35.69 6.25
C GLY A 148 7.02 -34.25 6.73
N ASP A 149 7.29 -34.01 8.02
CA ASP A 149 7.32 -32.69 8.68
C ASP A 149 8.29 -31.67 8.03
N ALA A 150 9.21 -32.15 7.18
CA ALA A 150 10.19 -31.33 6.47
C ALA A 150 9.68 -30.79 5.11
N ASN A 151 8.39 -30.91 4.79
CA ASN A 151 7.87 -30.41 3.52
C ASN A 151 7.91 -28.87 3.51
N PRO A 152 8.74 -28.22 2.67
CA PRO A 152 8.82 -26.76 2.60
C PRO A 152 7.48 -26.11 2.22
N GLY A 153 6.57 -26.86 1.59
CA GLY A 153 5.18 -26.43 1.36
C GLY A 153 4.40 -26.14 2.64
N ASN A 154 4.64 -26.89 3.73
CA ASN A 154 3.95 -26.72 5.01
C ASN A 154 4.32 -25.40 5.69
N VAL A 155 5.61 -25.06 5.66
CA VAL A 155 6.15 -23.82 6.23
C VAL A 155 5.72 -22.61 5.40
N VAL A 156 5.74 -22.73 4.07
CA VAL A 156 5.34 -21.64 3.17
C VAL A 156 3.83 -21.40 3.22
N LEU A 157 2.97 -22.43 3.26
CA LEU A 157 1.52 -22.25 3.36
C LEU A 157 1.06 -21.71 4.73
N GLY A 158 1.72 -22.12 5.82
CA GLY A 158 1.43 -21.60 7.16
C GLY A 158 1.95 -20.17 7.39
N LEU A 159 3.14 -19.84 6.86
CA LEU A 159 3.74 -18.51 7.02
C LEU A 159 3.28 -17.50 5.97
N ALA A 160 2.86 -17.92 4.77
CA ALA A 160 2.48 -16.98 3.71
C ALA A 160 1.35 -16.03 4.12
N PRO A 161 0.24 -16.47 4.75
CA PRO A 161 -0.80 -15.56 5.22
C PRO A 161 -0.29 -14.60 6.30
N ILE A 162 0.59 -15.06 7.18
CA ILE A 162 1.18 -14.26 8.28
C ILE A 162 2.12 -13.20 7.72
N LEU A 163 3.04 -13.60 6.82
CA LEU A 163 3.97 -12.71 6.14
C LEU A 163 3.24 -11.72 5.25
N GLN A 164 2.19 -12.16 4.55
CA GLN A 164 1.35 -11.29 3.75
C GLN A 164 0.60 -10.27 4.61
N HIS A 165 0.01 -10.69 5.73
CA HIS A 165 -0.65 -9.79 6.68
C HIS A 165 0.35 -8.80 7.33
N PHE A 166 1.56 -9.26 7.65
CA PHE A 166 2.61 -8.42 8.21
C PHE A 166 3.09 -7.37 7.22
N VAL A 167 3.26 -7.74 5.95
CA VAL A 167 3.66 -6.82 4.88
C VAL A 167 2.52 -5.87 4.50
N ALA A 168 1.26 -6.33 4.49
CA ALA A 168 0.10 -5.52 4.13
C ALA A 168 -0.24 -4.46 5.19
N ASN A 169 -0.11 -4.78 6.48
CA ASN A 169 -0.33 -3.82 7.56
C ASN A 169 0.91 -2.98 7.89
N SER A 170 2.02 -3.21 7.20
CA SER A 170 3.21 -2.38 7.34
C SER A 170 3.08 -1.15 6.47
N ASN A 171 3.40 0.02 7.04
CA ASN A 171 3.57 1.26 6.27
C ASN A 171 4.82 1.24 5.38
N ARG A 172 5.57 0.13 5.37
CA ARG A 172 6.74 -0.02 4.52
C ARG A 172 6.38 -0.23 3.06
N VAL A 173 7.17 0.44 2.25
CA VAL A 173 7.18 0.34 0.80
C VAL A 173 7.87 -0.97 0.45
N VAL A 174 7.14 -1.98 -0.02
CA VAL A 174 7.67 -3.31 -0.33
C VAL A 174 7.40 -3.69 -1.78
N LEU A 175 8.41 -4.20 -2.47
CA LEU A 175 8.33 -4.73 -3.83
C LEU A 175 9.13 -6.03 -3.93
N LEU A 176 8.53 -7.07 -4.50
CA LEU A 176 9.19 -8.34 -4.78
C LEU A 176 9.36 -8.53 -6.27
N VAL A 177 10.60 -8.76 -6.69
CA VAL A 177 10.96 -9.08 -8.07
C VAL A 177 11.68 -10.41 -8.09
N ASP A 178 11.29 -11.33 -8.97
CA ASP A 178 11.95 -12.64 -9.05
C ASP A 178 13.30 -12.59 -9.79
N ASN A 179 14.02 -13.72 -9.80
CA ASN A 179 15.30 -13.87 -10.50
C ASN A 179 15.25 -13.59 -12.02
N PHE A 180 14.07 -13.64 -12.63
CA PHE A 180 13.87 -13.34 -14.06
C PHE A 180 13.51 -11.86 -14.29
N GLY A 181 13.41 -11.07 -13.22
CA GLY A 181 13.08 -9.66 -13.26
C GLY A 181 11.58 -9.38 -13.28
N TYR A 182 10.70 -10.36 -13.07
CA TYR A 182 9.25 -10.13 -13.03
C TYR A 182 8.79 -9.68 -11.65
N VAL A 183 7.97 -8.65 -11.61
CA VAL A 183 7.34 -8.17 -10.37
C VAL A 183 6.30 -9.18 -9.92
N ARG A 184 6.48 -9.73 -8.72
CA ARG A 184 5.58 -10.73 -8.13
C ARG A 184 4.66 -10.14 -7.08
N PHE A 185 5.10 -9.10 -6.40
CA PHE A 185 4.31 -8.45 -5.35
C PHE A 185 4.70 -6.98 -5.22
N ALA A 186 3.73 -6.14 -4.88
CA ALA A 186 3.91 -4.75 -4.50
C ALA A 186 2.95 -4.44 -3.34
N SER A 187 3.43 -3.86 -2.25
CA SER A 187 2.56 -3.45 -1.15
C SER A 187 1.71 -2.24 -1.53
N GLU A 188 0.61 -2.01 -0.81
CA GLU A 188 -0.21 -0.82 -1.02
C GLU A 188 0.59 0.47 -0.79
N ALA A 189 1.41 0.49 0.27
CA ALA A 189 2.33 1.60 0.53
C ALA A 189 3.29 1.85 -0.64
N PHE A 190 3.75 0.82 -1.34
CA PHE A 190 4.55 0.98 -2.57
C PHE A 190 3.77 1.66 -3.68
N VAL A 191 2.56 1.18 -3.97
CA VAL A 191 1.67 1.75 -5.00
C VAL A 191 1.38 3.22 -4.71
N GLN A 192 1.10 3.56 -3.44
CA GLN A 192 0.83 4.93 -3.00
C GLN A 192 2.07 5.84 -3.09
N HIS A 193 3.22 5.42 -2.53
CA HIS A 193 4.44 6.25 -2.52
C HIS A 193 5.00 6.49 -3.92
N PHE A 194 4.91 5.50 -4.81
CA PHE A 194 5.34 5.63 -6.19
C PHE A 194 4.25 6.21 -7.12
N ARG A 195 3.08 6.58 -6.58
CA ARG A 195 1.94 7.16 -7.30
C ARG A 195 1.49 6.32 -8.51
N ILE A 196 1.44 5.02 -8.31
CA ILE A 196 1.03 4.06 -9.34
C ILE A 196 -0.51 4.01 -9.33
N SER A 197 -1.12 4.34 -10.46
CA SER A 197 -2.58 4.41 -10.58
C SER A 197 -3.29 3.06 -10.39
N ASP A 198 -2.67 1.97 -10.86
CA ASP A 198 -3.18 0.60 -10.71
C ASP A 198 -1.99 -0.37 -10.61
N ALA A 199 -1.98 -1.20 -9.56
CA ALA A 199 -0.94 -2.21 -9.32
C ALA A 199 -0.85 -3.24 -10.45
N ARG A 200 -1.96 -3.53 -11.16
CA ARG A 200 -2.00 -4.46 -12.30
C ARG A 200 -1.13 -4.01 -13.47
N LEU A 201 -0.74 -2.73 -13.51
CA LEU A 201 0.17 -2.21 -14.53
C LEU A 201 1.62 -2.63 -14.31
N ILE A 202 1.97 -3.10 -13.12
CA ILE A 202 3.33 -3.50 -12.76
C ILE A 202 3.45 -4.98 -12.42
N LEU A 203 2.43 -5.57 -11.79
CA LEU A 203 2.42 -6.99 -11.40
C LEU A 203 2.50 -7.91 -12.63
N GLY A 204 3.32 -8.96 -12.53
CA GLY A 204 3.54 -9.94 -13.59
C GLY A 204 4.34 -9.42 -14.79
N ARG A 205 4.85 -8.18 -14.75
CA ARG A 205 5.67 -7.60 -15.81
C ARG A 205 7.14 -7.56 -15.41
N ASN A 206 8.02 -7.57 -16.41
CA ASN A 206 9.45 -7.38 -16.17
C ASN A 206 9.71 -5.95 -15.68
N ILE A 207 10.47 -5.81 -14.59
CA ILE A 207 10.81 -4.55 -13.92
C ILE A 207 11.48 -3.56 -14.89
N ALA A 208 12.27 -4.05 -15.85
CA ALA A 208 12.90 -3.23 -16.88
C ALA A 208 11.88 -2.54 -17.81
N HIS A 209 10.72 -3.16 -18.04
CA HIS A 209 9.70 -2.66 -18.96
C HIS A 209 8.67 -1.73 -18.30
N VAL A 210 8.68 -1.63 -16.96
CA VAL A 210 7.76 -0.78 -16.20
C VAL A 210 8.45 0.46 -15.62
N GLN A 211 9.61 0.85 -16.16
CA GLN A 211 10.39 2.01 -15.73
C GLN A 211 9.56 3.30 -15.66
N ASN A 212 8.67 3.52 -16.64
CA ASN A 212 7.80 4.70 -16.69
C ASN A 212 6.71 4.70 -15.61
N ARG A 213 6.59 3.63 -14.81
CA ARG A 213 5.62 3.48 -13.73
C ARG A 213 6.27 3.46 -12.36
N VAL A 214 7.41 2.79 -12.23
CA VAL A 214 8.09 2.60 -10.93
C VAL A 214 9.32 3.51 -10.75
N GLY A 215 9.75 4.20 -11.80
CA GLY A 215 10.89 5.11 -11.75
C GLY A 215 12.23 4.45 -12.08
N ARG A 216 13.10 5.20 -12.78
CA ARG A 216 14.39 4.70 -13.26
C ARG A 216 15.33 4.25 -12.14
N THR A 217 15.40 5.00 -11.05
CA THR A 217 16.29 4.69 -9.91
C THR A 217 16.00 3.31 -9.32
N LEU A 218 14.71 2.98 -9.16
CA LEU A 218 14.30 1.69 -8.61
C LEU A 218 14.64 0.56 -9.58
N VAL A 219 14.31 0.70 -10.86
CA VAL A 219 14.63 -0.30 -11.88
C VAL A 219 16.14 -0.58 -11.91
N SER A 220 16.97 0.47 -11.93
CA SER A 220 18.42 0.31 -11.92
C SER A 220 18.93 -0.40 -10.67
N LEU A 221 18.39 -0.06 -9.49
CA LEU A 221 18.74 -0.71 -8.22
C LEU A 221 18.39 -2.20 -8.23
N THR A 222 17.16 -2.54 -8.64
CA THR A 222 16.70 -3.93 -8.69
C THR A 222 17.50 -4.76 -9.70
N ILE A 223 17.73 -4.23 -10.90
CA ILE A 223 18.54 -4.92 -11.92
C ILE A 223 19.98 -5.10 -11.45
N ALA A 224 20.57 -4.08 -10.81
CA ALA A 224 21.91 -4.18 -10.26
C ALA A 224 22.00 -5.27 -9.18
N ALA A 225 21.03 -5.32 -8.26
CA ALA A 225 20.97 -6.35 -7.21
C ALA A 225 20.79 -7.76 -7.79
N LEU A 226 19.93 -7.94 -8.80
CA LEU A 226 19.75 -9.20 -9.51
C LEU A 226 21.02 -9.63 -10.26
N THR A 227 21.66 -8.70 -10.97
CA THR A 227 22.85 -8.98 -11.80
C THR A 227 24.06 -9.33 -10.94
N ARG A 228 24.26 -8.56 -9.86
CA ARG A 228 25.38 -8.76 -8.93
C ARG A 228 25.13 -9.87 -7.92
N ARG A 229 23.88 -10.33 -7.81
CA ARG A 229 23.43 -11.30 -6.79
C ARG A 229 23.83 -10.86 -5.38
N ALA A 230 23.68 -9.55 -5.12
CA ALA A 230 24.15 -8.90 -3.92
C ALA A 230 23.10 -7.90 -3.43
N SER A 231 22.93 -7.84 -2.12
CA SER A 231 22.03 -6.89 -1.47
C SER A 231 22.63 -5.49 -1.45
N ALA A 232 21.76 -4.48 -1.41
CA ALA A 232 22.17 -3.08 -1.31
C ALA A 232 21.23 -2.34 -0.34
N THR A 233 21.81 -1.59 0.59
CA THR A 233 21.07 -0.75 1.54
C THR A 233 21.55 0.68 1.43
N GLY A 234 20.66 1.65 1.65
CA GLY A 234 21.10 3.04 1.67
C GLY A 234 19.96 4.04 1.80
N ARG A 235 20.29 5.30 1.59
CA ARG A 235 19.34 6.41 1.51
C ARG A 235 19.49 7.06 0.16
N THR A 236 18.40 7.21 -0.57
CA THR A 236 18.43 7.81 -1.90
C THR A 236 17.11 8.46 -2.28
N ARG A 237 17.17 9.33 -3.27
CA ARG A 237 15.99 9.93 -3.91
C ARG A 237 15.55 9.06 -5.08
N PHE A 238 14.36 8.48 -4.95
CA PHE A 238 13.72 7.73 -6.01
C PHE A 238 12.93 8.69 -6.90
N LEU A 239 13.28 8.71 -8.19
CA LEU A 239 12.57 9.51 -9.19
C LEU A 239 11.23 8.85 -9.53
N LEU A 240 10.15 9.57 -9.30
CA LEU A 240 8.80 9.17 -9.66
C LEU A 240 8.54 9.42 -11.16
N PRO A 241 7.54 8.74 -11.76
CA PRO A 241 7.09 9.02 -13.12
C PRO A 241 6.69 10.48 -13.37
N SER A 242 6.25 11.19 -12.33
CA SER A 242 5.85 12.60 -12.40
C SER A 242 7.04 13.58 -12.38
N SER A 243 8.28 13.09 -12.46
CA SER A 243 9.53 13.87 -12.28
C SER A 243 9.74 14.45 -10.86
N GLU A 244 8.83 14.16 -9.93
CA GLU A 244 9.07 14.39 -8.50
C GLU A 244 10.00 13.32 -7.92
N SER A 245 10.61 13.57 -6.76
CA SER A 245 11.46 12.59 -6.09
C SER A 245 11.01 12.33 -4.66
N VAL A 246 11.02 11.07 -4.24
CA VAL A 246 10.78 10.67 -2.85
C VAL A 246 12.08 10.19 -2.22
N GLU A 247 12.43 10.72 -1.06
CA GLU A 247 13.62 10.31 -0.32
C GLU A 247 13.28 9.16 0.63
N LEU A 248 13.92 8.02 0.43
CA LEU A 248 13.64 6.80 1.19
C LEU A 248 14.92 6.20 1.75
N SER A 249 14.83 5.62 2.94
CA SER A 249 15.82 4.67 3.45
C SER A 249 15.39 3.28 2.98
N TYR A 250 16.24 2.61 2.21
CA TYR A 250 15.91 1.36 1.53
C TYR A 250 16.85 0.21 1.89
N ASP A 251 16.32 -0.99 1.72
CA ASP A 251 17.02 -2.26 1.67
C ASP A 251 16.53 -3.02 0.42
N ALA A 252 17.44 -3.34 -0.48
CA ALA A 252 17.23 -4.20 -1.63
C ALA A 252 17.97 -5.50 -1.39
N MET A 253 17.29 -6.47 -0.80
CA MET A 253 17.85 -7.75 -0.43
C MET A 253 17.78 -8.72 -1.61
N TYR A 254 18.93 -9.14 -2.13
CA TYR A 254 18.97 -10.31 -3.01
C TYR A 254 18.86 -11.57 -2.16
N PHE A 255 17.97 -12.49 -2.54
CA PHE A 255 17.75 -13.73 -1.81
C PHE A 255 17.59 -14.92 -2.76
N ARG A 256 17.88 -16.11 -2.25
CA ARG A 256 17.71 -17.39 -2.94
C ARG A 256 17.24 -18.43 -1.94
N ILE A 257 16.10 -19.06 -2.22
CA ILE A 257 15.45 -20.03 -1.33
C ILE A 257 15.81 -21.46 -1.75
N GLY A 258 16.09 -21.68 -3.04
CA GLY A 258 16.54 -22.97 -3.57
C GLY A 258 16.41 -23.02 -5.09
N GLY A 259 17.20 -23.83 -5.79
CA GLY A 259 17.15 -23.93 -7.26
C GLY A 259 17.22 -22.55 -7.94
N ASN A 260 16.28 -22.25 -8.84
CA ASN A 260 16.12 -20.93 -9.49
C ASN A 260 15.15 -19.98 -8.74
N VAL A 261 14.67 -20.37 -7.56
CA VAL A 261 13.73 -19.60 -6.74
C VAL A 261 14.49 -18.60 -5.88
N GLY A 262 14.20 -17.32 -6.11
CA GLY A 262 14.86 -16.18 -5.49
C GLY A 262 14.50 -14.90 -6.21
N GLY A 263 15.18 -13.83 -5.85
CA GLY A 263 15.00 -12.54 -6.49
C GLY A 263 15.51 -11.41 -5.62
N VAL A 264 14.87 -10.26 -5.74
CA VAL A 264 15.14 -9.07 -4.94
C VAL A 264 13.88 -8.68 -4.20
N LEU A 265 14.00 -8.61 -2.87
CA LEU A 265 13.02 -7.98 -2.00
C LEU A 265 13.49 -6.54 -1.75
N PHE A 266 12.76 -5.58 -2.31
CA PHE A 266 12.94 -4.17 -2.00
C PHE A 266 12.01 -3.80 -0.85
N SER A 267 12.56 -3.17 0.18
CA SER A 267 11.84 -2.65 1.33
C SER A 267 12.35 -1.24 1.63
N ALA A 268 11.45 -0.30 1.88
CA ALA A 268 11.84 1.07 2.18
C ALA A 268 10.88 1.72 3.17
N GLY A 269 11.40 2.70 3.91
CA GLY A 269 10.64 3.54 4.82
C GLY A 269 11.02 5.01 4.65
N GLN A 270 10.14 5.91 5.12
CA GLN A 270 10.41 7.34 5.12
C GLN A 270 11.58 7.67 6.07
N ILE A 271 12.37 8.66 5.68
CA ILE A 271 13.45 9.18 6.51
C ILE A 271 12.80 10.06 7.60
N GLY A 272 12.67 9.51 8.82
CA GLY A 272 12.04 10.20 9.96
C GLY A 272 11.12 9.32 10.81
N GLY A 273 10.84 8.09 10.39
CA GLY A 273 9.85 7.20 11.01
C GLY A 273 8.52 7.21 10.24
N ASP A 274 7.61 6.30 10.57
CA ASP A 274 6.31 6.16 9.89
C ASP A 274 5.33 7.28 10.23
N VAL A 275 5.67 8.12 11.23
CA VAL A 275 4.83 9.22 11.72
C VAL A 275 5.41 10.55 11.26
N ASP A 276 4.68 11.24 10.42
CA ASP A 276 4.95 12.64 10.08
C ASP A 276 4.58 13.53 11.29
N PHE A 277 5.55 13.72 12.19
CA PHE A 277 5.36 14.56 13.38
C PHE A 277 5.04 16.02 13.05
N SER A 278 5.40 16.50 11.86
CA SER A 278 5.01 17.83 11.39
C SER A 278 3.50 17.89 11.17
N LYS A 279 2.92 16.86 10.53
CA LYS A 279 1.45 16.74 10.40
C LYS A 279 0.77 16.59 11.76
N VAL A 280 1.31 15.78 12.67
CA VAL A 280 0.73 15.62 14.02
C VAL A 280 0.74 16.97 14.76
N PHE A 281 1.87 17.67 14.72
CA PHE A 281 2.02 18.99 15.32
C PHE A 281 1.00 20.00 14.75
N ASP A 282 0.76 19.97 13.43
CA ASP A 282 -0.22 20.81 12.73
C ASP A 282 -1.68 20.45 13.00
N LEU A 283 -1.96 19.19 13.35
CA LEU A 283 -3.31 18.72 13.71
C LEU A 283 -3.68 19.06 15.16
N CYS A 284 -2.70 19.41 16.01
CA CYS A 284 -2.98 19.85 17.38
C CYS A 284 -3.86 21.11 17.40
N SER A 285 -4.99 21.03 18.07
CA SER A 285 -5.95 22.14 18.22
C SER A 285 -5.42 23.26 19.11
N SER A 286 -4.58 22.94 20.09
CA SER A 286 -3.87 23.93 20.91
C SER A 286 -2.87 24.72 20.07
N ALA A 287 -2.79 26.03 20.27
CA ALA A 287 -1.73 26.85 19.68
C ALA A 287 -0.38 26.51 20.35
N MET A 288 0.56 25.97 19.57
CA MET A 288 1.88 25.54 20.04
C MET A 288 3.01 26.26 19.29
N VAL A 289 4.01 26.72 20.05
CA VAL A 289 5.21 27.39 19.54
C VAL A 289 6.44 26.73 20.16
N VAL A 290 7.45 26.43 19.34
CA VAL A 290 8.73 25.87 19.78
C VAL A 290 9.81 26.93 19.63
N VAL A 291 10.54 27.17 20.70
CA VAL A 291 11.55 28.23 20.80
C VAL A 291 12.90 27.62 21.16
N ASN A 292 13.96 28.03 20.45
CA ASN A 292 15.32 27.68 20.83
C ASN A 292 15.71 28.49 22.09
N THR A 293 16.09 27.83 23.18
CA THR A 293 16.33 28.56 24.44
C THR A 293 17.53 29.50 24.38
N ASN A 294 18.53 29.18 23.56
CA ASN A 294 19.77 29.93 23.45
C ASN A 294 19.58 31.19 22.61
N THR A 295 19.03 31.03 21.40
CA THR A 295 18.82 32.15 20.46
C THR A 295 17.51 32.90 20.72
N ARG A 296 16.60 32.30 21.49
CA ARG A 296 15.22 32.76 21.74
C ARG A 296 14.38 32.89 20.47
N MET A 297 14.83 32.31 19.35
CA MET A 297 14.11 32.35 18.08
C MET A 297 13.04 31.27 18.03
N ILE A 298 11.94 31.58 17.33
CA ILE A 298 10.88 30.62 17.06
C ILE A 298 11.38 29.66 15.98
N VAL A 299 11.45 28.37 16.30
CA VAL A 299 11.93 27.31 15.39
C VAL A 299 10.76 26.63 14.68
N ALA A 300 9.59 26.58 15.33
CA ALA A 300 8.38 26.03 14.75
C ALA A 300 7.13 26.60 15.42
N ALA A 301 6.03 26.69 14.68
CA ALA A 301 4.70 26.97 15.20
C ALA A 301 3.67 26.18 14.40
N ASN A 302 2.67 25.61 15.07
CA ASN A 302 1.64 24.83 14.39
C ASN A 302 0.57 25.72 13.75
N LYS A 303 -0.26 25.17 12.85
CA LYS A 303 -1.37 25.89 12.21
C LYS A 303 -2.23 26.71 13.17
N SER A 304 -2.54 26.16 14.35
CA SER A 304 -3.32 26.83 15.38
C SER A 304 -2.60 28.08 15.93
N ALA A 305 -1.30 28.01 16.21
CA ALA A 305 -0.49 29.16 16.62
C ALA A 305 -0.28 30.17 15.50
N MET A 306 -0.03 29.70 14.27
CA MET A 306 0.11 30.58 13.10
C MET A 306 -1.11 31.47 12.93
N LYS A 307 -2.31 30.87 13.03
CA LYS A 307 -3.58 31.61 12.97
C LYS A 307 -3.81 32.49 14.21
N ALA A 308 -3.56 31.98 15.41
CA ALA A 308 -3.86 32.70 16.65
C ALA A 308 -2.98 33.92 16.87
N TYR A 309 -1.72 33.86 16.44
CA TYR A 309 -0.71 34.90 16.67
C TYR A 309 -0.33 35.66 15.40
N GLY A 310 -0.92 35.33 14.25
CA GLY A 310 -0.64 35.98 12.97
C GLY A 310 0.79 35.73 12.48
N LEU A 311 1.36 34.56 12.78
CA LEU A 311 2.72 34.20 12.35
C LEU A 311 2.71 33.76 10.89
N THR A 312 3.79 34.09 10.19
CA THR A 312 4.10 33.60 8.84
C THR A 312 5.34 32.71 8.88
N PRO A 313 5.54 31.80 7.91
CA PRO A 313 6.74 30.95 7.89
C PRO A 313 8.04 31.76 7.86
N GLU A 314 7.99 32.98 7.33
CA GLU A 314 9.11 33.93 7.21
C GLU A 314 9.63 34.44 8.55
N ILE A 315 8.87 34.33 9.65
CA ILE A 315 9.32 34.79 10.97
C ILE A 315 10.17 33.74 11.72
N MET A 316 10.13 32.49 11.25
CA MET A 316 10.84 31.37 11.87
C MET A 316 12.35 31.59 11.73
N ASP A 317 13.08 31.43 12.84
CA ASP A 317 14.54 31.63 12.91
C ASP A 317 15.04 33.03 12.51
N VAL A 318 14.16 34.05 12.45
CA VAL A 318 14.54 35.42 12.08
C VAL A 318 14.68 36.35 13.28
N LYS A 319 13.67 36.40 14.17
CA LYS A 319 13.66 37.32 15.31
C LYS A 319 13.43 36.57 16.62
N PRO A 320 14.03 37.05 17.73
CA PRO A 320 13.69 36.56 19.07
C PRO A 320 12.19 36.68 19.36
N ILE A 321 11.64 35.68 20.04
CA ILE A 321 10.25 35.69 20.49
C ILE A 321 9.96 36.87 21.43
N THR A 322 10.99 37.36 22.13
CA THR A 322 10.90 38.49 23.05
C THR A 322 10.77 39.86 22.37
N GLU A 323 11.06 39.92 21.07
CA GLU A 323 10.88 41.13 20.23
C GLU A 323 9.58 41.10 19.44
N THR A 324 8.88 39.97 19.43
CA THR A 324 7.70 39.72 18.59
C THR A 324 6.47 39.43 19.44
N LEU A 325 6.43 38.27 20.11
CA LEU A 325 5.23 37.76 20.76
C LEU A 325 5.16 37.99 22.27
N LEU A 326 6.30 37.96 22.97
CA LEU A 326 6.34 37.93 24.44
C LEU A 326 7.18 39.05 24.99
N HIS A 327 6.78 39.59 26.15
CA HIS A 327 7.67 40.47 26.91
C HIS A 327 8.86 39.65 27.48
N PRO A 328 10.09 40.20 27.53
CA PRO A 328 11.27 39.49 28.06
C PRO A 328 11.05 38.86 29.44
N ARG A 329 10.41 39.58 30.37
CA ARG A 329 10.07 39.06 31.71
C ARG A 329 9.14 37.85 31.67
N SER A 330 8.14 37.88 30.78
CA SER A 330 7.21 36.78 30.60
C SER A 330 7.89 35.53 30.05
N TYR A 331 8.79 35.71 29.09
CA TYR A 331 9.60 34.62 28.53
C TYR A 331 10.51 33.99 29.59
N SER A 332 11.21 34.80 30.39
CA SER A 332 12.07 34.29 31.47
C SER A 332 11.27 33.46 32.47
N ASN A 333 10.10 33.97 32.90
CA ASN A 333 9.23 33.21 33.82
C ASN A 333 8.80 31.87 33.22
N LEU A 334 8.44 31.83 31.93
CA LEU A 334 8.03 30.59 31.24
C LEU A 334 9.17 29.59 31.17
N LEU A 335 10.38 30.07 30.87
CA LEU A 335 11.57 29.24 30.82
C LEU A 335 11.91 28.66 32.21
N ASP A 336 11.83 29.47 33.26
CA ASP A 336 12.12 29.02 34.62
C ASP A 336 11.05 28.04 35.13
N SER A 337 9.78 28.27 34.83
CA SER A 337 8.70 27.31 35.08
C SER A 337 8.96 25.97 34.40
N ALA A 338 9.43 25.99 33.14
CA ALA A 338 9.74 24.76 32.40
C ALA A 338 10.97 24.04 32.96
N LYS A 339 12.00 24.76 33.42
CA LYS A 339 13.18 24.19 34.11
C LYS A 339 12.82 23.51 35.42
N GLN A 340 11.83 24.04 36.13
CA GLN A 340 11.31 23.45 37.37
C GLN A 340 10.37 22.25 37.11
N GLY A 341 10.09 21.92 35.84
CA GLY A 341 9.16 20.85 35.49
C GLY A 341 7.70 21.16 35.87
N SER A 342 7.36 22.43 36.05
CA SER A 342 6.00 22.83 36.43
C SER A 342 5.03 22.60 35.27
N GLU A 343 3.97 21.86 35.54
CA GLU A 343 2.89 21.59 34.60
C GLU A 343 1.83 22.70 34.56
N VAL A 344 1.90 23.67 35.47
CA VAL A 344 0.86 24.67 35.70
C VAL A 344 0.91 25.76 34.62
N PRO A 345 -0.18 26.00 33.86
CA PRO A 345 -0.20 27.05 32.86
C PRO A 345 -0.16 28.44 33.49
N MET A 346 0.75 29.29 33.02
CA MET A 346 0.89 30.66 33.50
C MET A 346 0.13 31.65 32.63
N SER A 347 -0.42 32.69 33.23
CA SER A 347 -1.13 33.74 32.50
C SER A 347 -0.16 34.79 31.97
N VAL A 348 -0.14 34.98 30.66
CA VAL A 348 0.84 35.79 29.95
C VAL A 348 0.15 36.63 28.89
N VAL A 349 0.57 37.89 28.73
CA VAL A 349 0.13 38.70 27.59
C VAL A 349 0.96 38.30 26.37
N VAL A 350 0.27 37.89 25.30
CA VAL A 350 0.87 37.57 24.00
C VAL A 350 0.48 38.66 23.01
N ASN A 351 1.48 39.26 22.38
CA ASN A 351 1.33 40.28 21.34
C ASN A 351 1.31 39.59 19.99
N ALA A 352 0.13 39.40 19.42
CA ALA A 352 0.02 38.85 18.06
C ALA A 352 0.55 39.86 17.03
N LEU A 353 1.14 39.37 15.94
CA LEU A 353 1.72 40.21 14.89
C LEU A 353 0.67 41.02 14.10
N ASN A 354 -0.61 40.72 14.29
CA ASN A 354 -1.72 41.53 13.79
C ASN A 354 -2.04 42.76 14.67
N GLY A 355 -1.19 43.07 15.66
CA GLY A 355 -1.34 44.21 16.57
C GLY A 355 -2.26 43.97 17.78
N GLN A 356 -2.83 42.77 17.93
CA GLN A 356 -3.68 42.46 19.08
C GLN A 356 -2.88 41.85 20.24
N SER A 357 -3.00 42.43 21.44
CA SER A 357 -2.50 41.81 22.67
C SER A 357 -3.61 41.04 23.37
N LYS A 358 -3.38 39.76 23.66
CA LYS A 358 -4.34 38.90 24.38
C LYS A 358 -3.68 38.21 25.56
N LYS A 359 -4.39 38.19 26.69
CA LYS A 359 -3.99 37.38 27.85
C LYS A 359 -4.28 35.90 27.54
N LYS A 360 -3.26 35.05 27.61
CA LYS A 360 -3.30 33.61 27.31
C LYS A 360 -2.71 32.83 28.47
N ARG A 361 -3.19 31.60 28.66
CA ARG A 361 -2.58 30.66 29.61
C ARG A 361 -1.63 29.76 28.84
N LEU A 362 -0.34 29.83 29.14
CA LEU A 362 0.69 29.05 28.45
C LEU A 362 1.29 28.03 29.42
N LYS A 363 1.23 26.75 29.04
CA LYS A 363 2.06 25.69 29.63
C LYS A 363 3.42 25.72 28.93
N ALA A 364 4.49 25.65 29.69
CA ALA A 364 5.85 25.67 29.18
C ALA A 364 6.55 24.35 29.53
N SER A 365 7.13 23.68 28.55
CA SER A 365 7.90 22.44 28.75
C SER A 365 9.22 22.49 27.98
N LEU A 366 10.24 21.81 28.48
CA LEU A 366 11.54 21.68 27.81
C LEU A 366 11.62 20.34 27.10
N ILE A 367 12.00 20.36 25.82
CA ILE A 367 12.31 19.18 25.02
C ILE A 367 13.80 19.21 24.69
N ASP A 368 14.44 18.06 24.87
CA ASP A 368 15.83 17.75 24.52
C ASP A 368 16.90 18.40 25.45
N THR A 369 17.45 17.58 26.35
CA THR A 369 18.52 17.98 27.28
C THR A 369 19.93 17.81 26.71
N THR A 370 20.09 17.29 25.49
CA THR A 370 21.40 16.75 25.06
C THR A 370 22.26 17.67 24.19
N LYS A 371 21.68 18.61 23.42
CA LYS A 371 22.47 19.49 22.55
C LYS A 371 22.04 20.96 22.54
N VAL A 372 20.74 21.27 22.45
CA VAL A 372 20.19 22.63 22.64
C VAL A 372 18.76 22.50 23.16
N PRO A 373 18.44 22.99 24.38
CA PRO A 373 17.08 22.89 24.90
C PRO A 373 16.09 23.66 24.02
N LYS A 374 14.95 23.05 23.76
CA LYS A 374 13.83 23.69 23.07
C LYS A 374 12.69 23.90 24.07
N LEU A 375 12.24 25.14 24.19
CA LEU A 375 11.08 25.50 24.98
C LEU A 375 9.82 25.35 24.13
N VAL A 376 8.91 24.48 24.54
CA VAL A 376 7.59 24.35 23.95
C VAL A 376 6.59 25.16 24.77
N LEU A 377 5.91 26.08 24.10
CA LEU A 377 4.85 26.90 24.65
C LEU A 377 3.53 26.43 24.08
N GLU A 378 2.65 25.93 24.93
CA GLU A 378 1.32 25.44 24.55
C GLU A 378 0.24 26.29 25.21
N ALA A 379 -0.68 26.83 24.40
CA ALA A 379 -1.85 27.51 24.91
C ALA A 379 -2.85 26.50 25.52
N ARG A 380 -3.23 26.73 26.78
CA ARG A 380 -4.29 26.01 27.47
C ARG A 380 -5.54 26.90 27.59
N ALA A 381 -6.70 26.27 27.58
CA ALA A 381 -7.99 26.93 27.79
C ALA A 381 -8.09 27.55 29.20
#